data_AF-Q7NRC0-F1
#
_entry.id   AF-Q7NRC0-F1
#
_cell.length_a   1.000
_cell.length_b   1.000
_cell.length_c   1.000
_cell.angle_alpha   90.00
_cell.angle_beta   90.00
_cell.angle_gamma   90.00
#
_symmetry.space_group_name_H-M   'P 1'
#
loop_
_entity.id
_entity.type
_entity.pdbx_description
1 polymer ?
#
loop_
_entity_poly.entity_id
_entity_poly.type
_entity_poly.pdbx_seq_one_letter_code
_entity_poly.pdbx_strand_id
1 'polypeptide(L)'
;MEWILLITAAMALAVWRLHVKEQNRQRQRQEAVAQQQARADALMCYFRQVDDARAFPDVPLPLNMQAGEFGVIEAGATLYGYRKQSYNVGGAVRVARGVYVGGGQRISVDALTPLADGALNLTNKRAVFLSPQKTISFKLSDVMSLEAIDSSTMVLHTAKRTAPLIFSMADCDAGLVVLLIKLFSAGTFDSRFLPDGLRIEPKKVLEEVVVSVSHA
;
A
#
# COMPACT_ATOMS: atom_id res chain seq x y z
N MET A 1 5.76 54.50 26.04
CA MET A 1 4.42 53.86 25.89
C MET A 1 4.31 53.01 24.62
N GLU A 2 4.97 53.36 23.52
CA GLU A 2 4.89 52.61 22.24
C GLU A 2 5.38 51.14 22.33
N TRP A 3 6.44 50.88 23.11
CA TRP A 3 6.99 49.52 23.27
C TRP A 3 6.02 48.52 23.92
N ILE A 4 5.09 48.98 24.77
CA ILE A 4 4.10 48.11 25.42
C ILE A 4 3.07 47.59 24.40
N LEU A 5 2.66 48.44 23.45
CA LEU A 5 1.74 48.06 22.38
C LEU A 5 2.36 47.06 21.40
N LEU A 6 3.65 47.20 21.12
CA LEU A 6 4.38 46.26 20.27
C LEU A 6 4.48 44.86 20.92
N ILE A 7 4.74 44.81 22.23
CA ILE A 7 4.83 43.54 22.95
C ILE A 7 3.45 42.85 23.01
N THR A 8 2.37 43.58 23.31
CA THR A 8 1.03 42.99 23.34
C THR A 8 0.57 42.51 21.97
N ALA A 9 0.85 43.26 20.90
CA ALA A 9 0.57 42.83 19.53
C ALA A 9 1.35 41.57 19.14
N ALA A 10 2.64 41.49 19.50
CA ALA A 10 3.46 40.31 19.23
C ALA A 10 2.96 39.06 19.99
N MET A 11 2.56 39.21 21.26
CA MET A 11 1.97 38.10 22.02
C MET A 11 0.62 37.65 21.44
N ALA A 12 -0.25 38.59 21.06
CA ALA A 12 -1.53 38.27 20.44
C ALA A 12 -1.33 37.49 19.12
N LEU A 13 -0.37 37.91 18.29
CA LEU A 13 -0.01 37.21 17.05
C LEU A 13 0.52 35.80 17.30
N ALA A 14 1.35 35.62 18.34
CA ALA A 14 1.87 34.31 18.71
C ALA A 14 0.78 33.35 19.19
N VAL A 15 -0.13 33.82 20.05
CA VAL A 15 -1.29 33.05 20.53
C VAL A 15 -2.21 32.68 19.36
N TRP A 16 -2.47 33.62 18.44
CA TRP A 16 -3.27 33.35 17.25
C TRP A 16 -2.63 32.29 16.35
N ARG A 17 -1.31 32.38 16.08
CA ARG A 17 -0.58 31.36 15.29
C ARG A 17 -0.63 29.98 15.93
N LEU A 18 -0.50 29.89 17.26
CA LEU A 18 -0.62 28.62 17.98
C LEU A 18 -2.03 28.06 17.88
N HIS A 19 -3.05 28.89 18.03
CA HIS A 19 -4.45 28.47 17.90
C HIS A 19 -4.78 27.97 16.49
N VAL A 20 -4.34 28.68 15.44
CA VAL A 20 -4.51 28.24 14.04
C VAL A 20 -3.79 26.91 13.78
N LYS A 21 -2.57 26.74 14.30
CA LYS A 21 -1.81 25.50 14.17
C LYS A 21 -2.54 24.32 14.84
N GLU A 22 -3.11 24.55 16.02
CA GLU A 22 -3.85 23.50 16.74
C GLU A 22 -5.18 23.17 16.06
N GLN A 23 -5.91 24.17 15.56
CA GLN A 23 -7.11 23.93 14.73
C GLN A 23 -6.79 23.12 13.47
N ASN A 24 -5.71 23.44 12.76
CA ASN A 24 -5.29 22.68 11.58
C ASN A 24 -4.92 21.23 11.94
N ARG A 25 -4.26 21.00 13.07
CA ARG A 25 -3.97 19.65 13.57
C ARG A 25 -5.22 18.88 13.93
N GLN A 26 -6.19 19.53 14.56
CA GLN A 26 -7.47 18.91 14.89
C GLN A 26 -8.24 18.53 13.63
N ARG A 27 -8.30 19.42 12.63
CA ARG A 27 -8.90 19.12 11.32
C ARG A 27 -8.21 17.94 10.64
N GLN A 28 -6.88 17.95 10.57
CA GLN A 28 -6.10 16.83 10.01
C GLN A 28 -6.37 15.51 10.74
N ARG A 29 -6.47 15.52 12.06
CA ARG A 29 -6.82 14.32 12.84
C ARG A 29 -8.25 13.85 12.56
N GLN A 30 -9.21 14.76 12.49
CA GLN A 30 -10.59 14.44 12.19
C GLN A 30 -10.74 13.88 10.76
N GLU A 31 -10.06 14.47 9.79
CA GLU A 31 -10.00 13.98 8.42
C GLU A 31 -9.37 12.59 8.34
N ALA A 32 -8.24 12.37 9.03
CA ALA A 32 -7.58 11.06 9.07
C ALA A 32 -8.49 9.98 9.69
N VAL A 33 -9.17 10.30 10.81
CA VAL A 33 -10.12 9.37 11.45
C VAL A 33 -11.32 9.09 10.53
N ALA A 34 -11.87 10.12 9.88
CA ALA A 34 -12.99 9.96 8.96
C ALA A 34 -12.61 9.10 7.73
N GLN A 35 -11.42 9.32 7.17
CA GLN A 35 -10.88 8.51 6.07
C GLN A 35 -10.68 7.05 6.50
N GLN A 36 -10.12 6.82 7.69
CA GLN A 36 -9.93 5.47 8.22
C GLN A 36 -11.27 4.76 8.49
N GLN A 37 -12.28 5.49 8.97
CA GLN A 37 -13.62 4.96 9.15
C GLN A 37 -14.26 4.59 7.82
N ALA A 38 -14.26 5.49 6.84
CA ALA A 38 -14.79 5.23 5.50
C ALA A 38 -14.10 4.02 4.82
N ARG A 39 -12.79 3.89 5.01
CA ARG A 39 -12.01 2.74 4.55
C ARG A 39 -12.48 1.45 5.20
N ALA A 40 -12.59 1.42 6.53
CA ALA A 40 -13.07 0.24 7.25
C ALA A 40 -14.48 -0.15 6.79
N ASP A 41 -15.37 0.82 6.60
CA ASP A 41 -16.74 0.58 6.16
C ASP A 41 -16.78 0.00 4.74
N ALA A 42 -15.94 0.48 3.82
CA ALA A 42 -15.82 -0.07 2.47
C ALA A 42 -15.36 -1.54 2.48
N LEU A 43 -14.37 -1.88 3.31
CA LEU A 43 -13.90 -3.26 3.49
C LEU A 43 -15.00 -4.17 4.06
N MET A 44 -15.73 -3.67 5.06
CA MET A 44 -16.85 -4.38 5.67
C MET A 44 -17.96 -4.65 4.65
N CYS A 45 -18.30 -3.66 3.81
CA CYS A 45 -19.29 -3.81 2.74
C CYS A 45 -18.90 -4.90 1.74
N TYR A 46 -17.62 -4.96 1.35
CA TYR A 46 -17.14 -6.02 0.46
C TYR A 46 -17.36 -7.42 1.06
N PHE A 47 -16.92 -7.64 2.31
CA PHE A 47 -17.06 -8.97 2.93
C PHE A 47 -18.51 -9.33 3.25
N ARG A 48 -19.36 -8.35 3.59
CA ARG A 48 -20.80 -8.57 3.71
C ARG A 48 -21.41 -9.02 2.39
N GLN A 49 -21.03 -8.37 1.28
CA GLN A 49 -21.51 -8.78 -0.05
C GLN A 49 -21.10 -10.22 -0.39
N VAL A 50 -19.88 -10.63 -0.04
CA VAL A 50 -19.41 -12.01 -0.22
C VAL A 50 -20.21 -13.00 0.63
N ASP A 51 -20.48 -12.66 1.89
CA ASP A 51 -21.27 -13.50 2.80
C ASP A 51 -22.73 -13.61 2.35
N ASP A 52 -23.34 -12.49 1.96
CA ASP A 52 -24.73 -12.42 1.44
C ASP A 52 -24.88 -13.22 0.14
N ALA A 53 -23.92 -13.07 -0.79
CA ALA A 53 -23.91 -13.82 -2.05
C ALA A 53 -23.49 -15.28 -1.89
N ARG A 54 -22.98 -15.67 -0.71
CA ARG A 54 -22.36 -16.96 -0.42
C ARG A 54 -21.26 -17.34 -1.43
N ALA A 55 -20.63 -16.34 -2.04
CA ALA A 55 -19.63 -16.53 -3.07
C ALA A 55 -18.70 -15.31 -3.20
N PHE A 56 -17.43 -15.56 -3.45
CA PHE A 56 -16.50 -14.55 -3.93
C PHE A 56 -16.86 -14.15 -5.37
N PRO A 57 -16.55 -12.90 -5.77
CA PRO A 57 -16.70 -12.48 -7.15
C PRO A 57 -15.86 -13.37 -8.07
N ASP A 58 -16.36 -13.60 -9.29
CA ASP A 58 -15.66 -14.35 -10.33
C ASP A 58 -15.20 -13.38 -11.41
N VAL A 59 -14.09 -12.71 -11.14
CA VAL A 59 -13.55 -11.66 -12.00
C VAL A 59 -12.84 -12.33 -13.18
N PRO A 60 -13.19 -12.02 -14.44
CA PRO A 60 -12.50 -12.56 -15.60
C PRO A 60 -11.09 -11.97 -15.68
N LEU A 61 -10.07 -12.81 -15.45
CA LEU A 61 -8.67 -12.37 -15.49
C LEU A 61 -8.02 -12.77 -16.83
N PRO A 62 -7.07 -11.97 -17.36
CA PRO A 62 -6.27 -12.30 -18.54
C PRO A 62 -5.16 -13.34 -18.21
N LEU A 63 -5.53 -14.42 -17.51
CA LEU A 63 -4.64 -15.47 -17.06
C LEU A 63 -5.14 -16.83 -17.53
N ASN A 64 -4.21 -17.74 -17.83
CA ASN A 64 -4.53 -19.15 -18.02
C ASN A 64 -4.82 -19.78 -16.65
N MET A 65 -6.10 -19.86 -16.31
CA MET A 65 -6.60 -20.39 -15.04
C MET A 65 -6.36 -21.90 -14.93
N GLN A 66 -5.87 -22.34 -13.77
CA GLN A 66 -5.72 -23.75 -13.43
C GLN A 66 -7.05 -24.35 -12.97
N ALA A 67 -7.14 -25.68 -12.92
CA ALA A 67 -8.31 -26.36 -12.39
C ALA A 67 -8.61 -25.92 -10.94
N GLY A 68 -9.86 -25.53 -10.67
CA GLY A 68 -10.30 -24.99 -9.37
C GLY A 68 -9.66 -23.65 -9.00
N GLU A 69 -9.07 -22.94 -9.95
CA GLU A 69 -8.64 -21.55 -9.79
C GLU A 69 -9.74 -20.62 -10.27
N PHE A 70 -10.04 -19.58 -9.50
CA PHE A 70 -11.00 -18.54 -9.89
C PHE A 70 -10.41 -17.15 -9.62
N GLY A 71 -10.86 -16.16 -10.39
CA GLY A 71 -10.37 -14.80 -10.31
C GLY A 71 -11.10 -14.03 -9.23
N VAL A 72 -10.35 -13.34 -8.36
CA VAL A 72 -10.91 -12.61 -7.21
C VAL A 72 -10.94 -11.12 -7.50
N ILE A 73 -9.82 -10.57 -7.98
CA ILE A 73 -9.70 -9.15 -8.29
C ILE A 73 -8.60 -8.90 -9.33
N GLU A 74 -8.87 -7.94 -10.21
CA GLU A 74 -7.89 -7.28 -11.06
C GLU A 74 -7.79 -5.84 -10.58
N ALA A 75 -6.57 -5.37 -10.35
CA ALA A 75 -6.35 -3.99 -9.92
C ALA A 75 -5.12 -3.41 -10.59
N GLY A 76 -5.25 -2.19 -11.14
CA GLY A 76 -4.13 -1.43 -11.67
C GLY A 76 -3.07 -1.22 -10.58
N ALA A 77 -1.82 -1.51 -10.90
CA ALA A 77 -0.72 -1.41 -9.96
C ALA A 77 0.60 -0.99 -10.62
N THR A 78 1.40 -0.23 -9.88
CA THR A 78 2.81 0.04 -10.19
C THR A 78 3.68 -0.78 -9.26
N LEU A 79 4.57 -1.58 -9.84
CA LEU A 79 5.59 -2.31 -9.11
C LEU A 79 6.78 -1.40 -8.85
N TYR A 80 7.19 -1.31 -7.59
CA TYR A 80 8.40 -0.62 -7.15
C TYR A 80 9.48 -1.62 -6.70
N GLY A 81 10.73 -1.16 -6.74
CA GLY A 81 11.83 -1.85 -6.09
C GLY A 81 13.04 -0.95 -5.89
N TYR A 82 13.89 -1.37 -4.96
CA TYR A 82 15.12 -0.68 -4.65
C TYR A 82 16.14 -0.85 -5.77
N ARG A 83 16.69 0.25 -6.26
CA ARG A 83 17.81 0.29 -7.19
C ARG A 83 18.88 1.25 -6.68
N LYS A 84 20.14 0.88 -6.88
CA LYS A 84 21.28 1.76 -6.63
C LYS A 84 21.25 2.94 -7.59
N GLN A 85 21.13 4.14 -7.05
CA GLN A 85 21.31 5.39 -7.77
C GLN A 85 22.66 6.00 -7.38
N SER A 86 23.45 6.36 -8.39
CA SER A 86 24.75 7.01 -8.19
C SER A 86 24.63 8.50 -8.47
N TYR A 87 25.10 9.30 -7.53
CA TYR A 87 25.23 10.74 -7.67
C TYR A 87 26.70 11.11 -7.62
N ASN A 88 27.13 11.98 -8.53
CA ASN A 88 28.42 12.63 -8.43
C ASN A 88 28.24 13.90 -7.63
N VAL A 89 28.93 13.99 -6.49
CA VAL A 89 29.00 15.19 -5.67
C VAL A 89 30.43 15.71 -5.67
N GLY A 90 30.57 17.02 -5.77
CA GLY A 90 31.85 17.70 -5.92
C GLY A 90 31.86 18.59 -7.16
N GLY A 91 32.72 19.61 -7.12
CA GLY A 91 32.91 20.55 -8.21
C GLY A 91 34.40 20.78 -8.42
N ALA A 92 34.79 20.92 -9.69
CA ALA A 92 36.13 21.35 -10.03
C ALA A 92 36.08 22.83 -10.42
N VAL A 93 36.81 23.67 -9.70
CA VAL A 93 36.93 25.09 -10.03
C VAL A 93 38.21 25.29 -10.84
N ARG A 94 38.10 25.97 -11.96
CA ARG A 94 39.25 26.31 -12.80
C ARG A 94 40.00 27.46 -12.15
N VAL A 95 41.23 27.22 -11.73
CA VAL A 95 42.08 28.22 -11.06
C VAL A 95 43.11 28.85 -12.01
N ALA A 96 43.46 28.18 -13.11
CA ALA A 96 44.32 28.74 -14.14
C ALA A 96 44.03 28.14 -15.53
N ARG A 97 44.70 28.67 -16.57
CA ARG A 97 44.56 28.17 -17.95
C ARG A 97 45.12 26.75 -18.05
N GLY A 98 44.24 25.76 -17.92
CA GLY A 98 44.59 24.33 -17.97
C GLY A 98 44.69 23.65 -16.61
N VAL A 99 44.49 24.38 -15.50
CA VAL A 99 44.54 23.81 -14.14
C VAL A 99 43.16 23.90 -13.48
N TYR A 100 42.66 22.73 -13.10
CA TYR A 100 41.42 22.56 -12.34
C TYR A 100 41.77 22.02 -10.95
N VAL A 101 41.19 22.59 -9.90
CA VAL A 101 41.32 22.09 -8.53
C VAL A 101 39.93 21.71 -8.02
N GLY A 102 39.81 20.47 -7.59
CA GLY A 102 38.58 19.90 -7.04
C GLY A 102 38.56 18.38 -7.19
N GLY A 103 37.79 17.73 -6.34
CA GLY A 103 37.56 16.29 -6.37
C GLY A 103 36.07 16.00 -6.50
N GLY A 104 35.73 15.02 -7.34
CA GLY A 104 34.38 14.45 -7.40
C GLY A 104 34.36 13.13 -6.64
N GLN A 105 33.38 12.97 -5.75
CA GLN A 105 33.09 11.70 -5.08
C GLN A 105 31.78 11.13 -5.63
N ARG A 106 31.79 9.84 -5.93
CA ARG A 106 30.58 9.10 -6.32
C ARG A 106 29.92 8.53 -5.06
N ILE A 107 28.72 8.98 -4.76
CA ILE A 107 27.88 8.42 -3.69
C ILE A 107 26.83 7.52 -4.33
N SER A 108 26.67 6.31 -3.81
CA SER A 108 25.60 5.39 -4.22
C SER A 108 24.60 5.25 -3.08
N VAL A 109 23.33 5.50 -3.34
CA VAL A 109 22.22 5.28 -2.39
C VAL A 109 21.19 4.33 -3.01
N ASP A 110 20.56 3.51 -2.19
CA ASP A 110 19.43 2.69 -2.62
C ASP A 110 18.17 3.56 -2.62
N ALA A 111 17.58 3.74 -3.80
CA ALA A 111 16.36 4.52 -3.98
C ALA A 111 15.22 3.60 -4.42
N LEU A 112 14.02 3.85 -3.89
CA LEU A 112 12.80 3.20 -4.35
C LEU A 112 12.44 3.77 -5.73
N THR A 113 12.38 2.91 -6.74
CA THR A 113 12.11 3.33 -8.13
C THR A 113 10.96 2.52 -8.73
N PRO A 114 10.09 3.14 -9.54
CA PRO A 114 9.08 2.41 -10.29
C PRO A 114 9.80 1.49 -11.29
N LEU A 115 9.41 0.23 -11.29
CA LEU A 115 9.98 -0.81 -12.15
C LEU A 115 9.11 -1.12 -13.35
N ALA A 116 7.79 -1.09 -13.17
CA ALA A 116 6.82 -1.42 -14.21
C ALA A 116 5.41 -1.01 -13.76
N ASP A 117 4.62 -0.50 -14.71
CA ASP A 117 3.18 -0.27 -14.54
C ASP A 117 2.39 -1.40 -15.20
N GLY A 118 1.33 -1.86 -14.56
CA GLY A 118 0.54 -3.00 -15.01
C GLY A 118 -0.67 -3.26 -14.15
N ALA A 119 -1.10 -4.53 -14.11
CA ALA A 119 -2.23 -4.97 -13.29
C ALA A 119 -1.80 -6.12 -12.38
N LEU A 120 -2.19 -6.04 -11.11
CA LEU A 120 -2.10 -7.16 -10.19
C LEU A 120 -3.39 -7.97 -10.27
N ASN A 121 -3.25 -9.20 -10.72
CA ASN A 121 -4.33 -10.16 -10.88
C ASN A 121 -4.26 -11.16 -9.72
N LEU A 122 -5.27 -11.17 -8.87
CA LEU A 122 -5.36 -12.07 -7.72
C LEU A 122 -6.37 -13.18 -7.97
N THR A 123 -5.95 -14.41 -7.70
CA THR A 123 -6.79 -15.61 -7.68
C THR A 123 -6.82 -16.18 -6.27
N ASN A 124 -7.62 -17.23 -6.05
CA ASN A 124 -7.58 -17.98 -4.79
C ASN A 124 -6.26 -18.74 -4.53
N LYS A 125 -5.38 -18.92 -5.54
CA LYS A 125 -4.16 -19.75 -5.41
C LYS A 125 -2.85 -18.98 -5.56
N ARG A 126 -2.86 -17.93 -6.38
CA ARG A 126 -1.67 -17.13 -6.71
C ARG A 126 -2.06 -15.69 -7.04
N ALA A 127 -1.08 -14.80 -6.96
CA ALA A 127 -1.16 -13.48 -7.54
C ALA A 127 -0.15 -13.35 -8.68
N VAL A 128 -0.56 -12.65 -9.73
CA VAL A 128 0.22 -12.42 -10.94
C VAL A 128 0.15 -10.93 -11.30
N PHE A 129 1.27 -10.26 -11.15
CA PHE A 129 1.47 -8.93 -11.71
C PHE A 129 1.84 -9.06 -13.19
N LEU A 130 1.00 -8.49 -14.06
CA LEU A 130 1.18 -8.45 -15.49
C LEU A 130 1.51 -7.02 -15.93
N SER A 131 2.68 -6.85 -16.54
CA SER A 131 3.08 -5.62 -17.23
C SER A 131 3.84 -6.00 -18.51
N PRO A 132 3.75 -5.18 -19.58
CA PRO A 132 4.56 -5.38 -20.78
C PRO A 132 6.07 -5.43 -20.50
N GLN A 133 6.53 -4.75 -19.44
CA GLN A 133 7.95 -4.67 -19.09
C GLN A 133 8.38 -5.78 -18.13
N LYS A 134 7.46 -6.28 -17.30
CA LYS A 134 7.79 -7.20 -16.22
C LYS A 134 6.59 -7.98 -15.72
N THR A 135 6.71 -9.31 -15.73
CA THR A 135 5.74 -10.19 -15.09
C THR A 135 6.30 -10.72 -13.78
N ILE A 136 5.48 -10.73 -12.73
CA ILE A 136 5.82 -11.38 -11.45
C ILE A 136 4.66 -12.27 -11.07
N SER A 137 4.95 -13.53 -10.75
CA SER A 137 3.96 -14.45 -10.18
C SER A 137 4.49 -15.00 -8.86
N PHE A 138 3.59 -15.13 -7.88
CA PHE A 138 3.87 -15.80 -6.62
C PHE A 138 2.65 -16.57 -6.16
N LYS A 139 2.88 -17.73 -5.54
CA LYS A 139 1.81 -18.48 -4.89
C LYS A 139 1.46 -17.80 -3.57
N LEU A 140 0.19 -17.84 -3.18
CA LEU A 140 -0.22 -17.26 -1.90
C LEU A 140 0.37 -18.02 -0.71
N SER A 141 0.64 -19.33 -0.88
CA SER A 141 1.34 -20.16 0.11
C SER A 141 2.81 -19.76 0.34
N ASP A 142 3.42 -19.01 -0.58
CA ASP A 142 4.82 -18.57 -0.48
C ASP A 142 4.96 -17.19 0.20
N VAL A 143 3.85 -16.58 0.60
CA VAL A 143 3.81 -15.26 1.25
C VAL A 143 4.27 -15.39 2.71
N MET A 144 5.34 -14.68 3.08
CA MET A 144 5.89 -14.69 4.44
C MET A 144 5.37 -13.52 5.28
N SER A 145 5.31 -12.34 4.68
CA SER A 145 4.83 -11.11 5.31
C SER A 145 4.12 -10.28 4.25
N LEU A 146 3.04 -9.64 4.66
CA LEU A 146 2.22 -8.80 3.81
C LEU A 146 1.55 -7.71 4.64
N GLU A 147 1.80 -6.47 4.25
CA GLU A 147 1.36 -5.28 4.97
C GLU A 147 0.89 -4.22 3.97
N ALA A 148 -0.20 -3.51 4.31
CA ALA A 148 -0.63 -2.31 3.61
C ALA A 148 -0.08 -1.11 4.38
N ILE A 149 0.83 -0.34 3.77
CA ILE A 149 1.38 0.88 4.35
C ILE A 149 0.30 1.97 4.42
N ASP A 150 -0.47 2.09 3.34
CA ASP A 150 -1.55 3.05 3.20
C ASP A 150 -2.71 2.44 2.38
N SER A 151 -3.63 3.26 1.88
CA SER A 151 -4.76 2.79 1.05
C SER A 151 -4.33 2.35 -0.34
N SER A 152 -3.17 2.77 -0.82
CA SER A 152 -2.66 2.50 -2.16
C SER A 152 -1.44 1.59 -2.13
N THR A 153 -0.63 1.61 -1.07
CA THR A 153 0.67 0.93 -1.07
C THR A 153 0.64 -0.32 -0.21
N MET A 154 1.09 -1.44 -0.78
CA MET A 154 1.38 -2.66 -0.02
C MET A 154 2.81 -3.16 -0.24
N VAL A 155 3.33 -3.83 0.79
CA VAL A 155 4.64 -4.47 0.79
C VAL A 155 4.46 -5.96 1.01
N LEU A 156 5.05 -6.74 0.11
CA LEU A 156 4.98 -8.18 0.09
C LEU A 156 6.39 -8.79 0.21
N HIS A 157 6.56 -9.67 1.18
CA HIS A 157 7.73 -10.53 1.31
C HIS A 157 7.34 -11.97 0.98
N THR A 158 8.10 -12.60 0.08
CA THR A 158 7.88 -14.00 -0.34
C THR A 158 9.10 -14.85 -0.02
N ALA A 159 8.90 -16.12 0.33
CA ALA A 159 10.00 -17.05 0.65
C ALA A 159 11.04 -17.20 -0.47
N LYS A 160 10.63 -17.00 -1.72
CA LYS A 160 11.49 -17.18 -2.90
C LYS A 160 12.33 -15.95 -3.26
N ARG A 161 12.18 -14.83 -2.55
CA ARG A 161 12.83 -13.58 -2.90
C ARG A 161 13.44 -12.90 -1.69
N THR A 162 14.68 -12.45 -1.85
CA THR A 162 15.40 -11.70 -0.81
C THR A 162 14.89 -10.26 -0.68
N ALA A 163 14.50 -9.65 -1.78
CA ALA A 163 13.99 -8.27 -1.79
C ALA A 163 12.45 -8.25 -1.79
N PRO A 164 11.81 -7.34 -1.01
CA PRO A 164 10.37 -7.18 -1.01
C PRO A 164 9.84 -6.70 -2.35
N LEU A 165 8.58 -7.01 -2.59
CA LEU A 165 7.78 -6.46 -3.67
C LEU A 165 6.90 -5.36 -3.12
N ILE A 166 7.01 -4.17 -3.69
CA ILE A 166 6.22 -3.02 -3.27
C ILE A 166 5.28 -2.70 -4.42
N PHE A 167 3.99 -2.67 -4.15
CA PHE A 167 2.96 -2.35 -5.13
C PHE A 167 2.22 -1.10 -4.69
N SER A 168 2.06 -0.14 -5.60
CA SER A 168 1.13 0.97 -5.45
C SER A 168 -0.08 0.71 -6.33
N MET A 169 -1.26 0.68 -5.75
CA MET A 169 -2.54 0.33 -6.35
C MET A 169 -3.23 1.62 -6.79
N ALA A 170 -3.74 1.65 -8.02
CA ALA A 170 -4.42 2.83 -8.58
C ALA A 170 -5.91 2.83 -8.26
N ASP A 171 -6.57 1.68 -8.42
CA ASP A 171 -8.04 1.60 -8.49
C ASP A 171 -8.65 0.75 -7.35
N CYS A 172 -7.82 0.27 -6.41
CA CYS A 172 -8.26 -0.61 -5.34
C CYS A 172 -7.53 -0.30 -4.02
N ASP A 173 -8.24 -0.49 -2.90
CA ASP A 173 -7.62 -0.39 -1.58
C ASP A 173 -6.61 -1.53 -1.37
N ALA A 174 -5.35 -1.18 -1.11
CA ALA A 174 -4.28 -2.12 -0.84
C ALA A 174 -4.60 -3.03 0.37
N GLY A 175 -5.30 -2.52 1.36
CA GLY A 175 -5.77 -3.29 2.53
C GLY A 175 -6.75 -4.38 2.16
N LEU A 176 -7.65 -4.14 1.20
CA LEU A 176 -8.54 -5.18 0.68
C LEU A 176 -7.74 -6.32 0.06
N VAL A 177 -6.79 -5.98 -0.81
CA VAL A 177 -5.92 -6.97 -1.47
C VAL A 177 -5.09 -7.76 -0.45
N VAL A 178 -4.56 -7.08 0.58
CA VAL A 178 -3.84 -7.72 1.67
C VAL A 178 -4.72 -8.71 2.44
N LEU A 179 -5.96 -8.32 2.78
CA LEU A 179 -6.90 -9.20 3.46
C LEU A 179 -7.29 -10.41 2.62
N LEU A 180 -7.54 -10.21 1.32
CA LEU A 180 -7.85 -11.30 0.40
C LEU A 180 -6.67 -12.27 0.27
N ILE A 181 -5.44 -11.77 0.10
CA ILE A 181 -4.26 -12.63 0.04
C ILE A 181 -4.10 -13.42 1.34
N LYS A 182 -4.24 -12.78 2.51
CA LYS A 182 -4.17 -13.47 3.80
C LYS A 182 -5.25 -14.55 3.91
N LEU A 183 -6.49 -14.23 3.54
CA LEU A 183 -7.62 -15.14 3.58
C LEU A 183 -7.39 -16.38 2.70
N PHE A 184 -6.94 -16.18 1.45
CA PHE A 184 -6.69 -17.29 0.52
C PHE A 184 -5.38 -18.04 0.79
N SER A 185 -4.39 -17.40 1.44
CA SER A 185 -3.15 -18.08 1.84
C SER A 185 -3.38 -19.20 2.85
N ALA A 186 -4.49 -19.16 3.60
CA ALA A 186 -4.91 -20.22 4.51
C ALA A 186 -5.36 -21.50 3.77
N GLY A 187 -5.63 -21.44 2.46
CA GLY A 187 -5.98 -22.60 1.64
C GLY A 187 -7.36 -23.19 1.91
N THR A 188 -8.28 -22.43 2.49
CA THR A 188 -9.63 -22.90 2.86
C THR A 188 -10.64 -22.93 1.71
N PHE A 189 -10.34 -22.32 0.55
CA PHE A 189 -11.32 -22.10 -0.53
C PHE A 189 -10.90 -22.75 -1.85
N ASP A 190 -11.44 -23.95 -2.11
CA ASP A 190 -11.25 -24.69 -3.36
C ASP A 190 -12.22 -24.25 -4.48
N SER A 191 -13.27 -23.54 -4.13
CA SER A 191 -14.26 -22.97 -5.06
C SER A 191 -14.58 -21.53 -4.69
N ARG A 192 -15.21 -20.79 -5.61
CA ARG A 192 -15.68 -19.42 -5.33
C ARG A 192 -16.79 -19.37 -4.29
N PHE A 193 -17.49 -20.48 -4.05
CA PHE A 193 -18.60 -20.55 -3.11
C PHE A 193 -18.08 -20.77 -1.69
N LEU A 194 -18.73 -20.12 -0.72
CA LEU A 194 -18.42 -20.33 0.69
C LEU A 194 -18.93 -21.71 1.12
N PRO A 195 -18.11 -22.51 1.84
CA PRO A 195 -18.56 -23.78 2.42
C PRO A 195 -19.79 -23.59 3.31
N ASP A 196 -20.68 -24.59 3.34
CA ASP A 196 -21.87 -24.56 4.19
C ASP A 196 -21.48 -24.35 5.66
N GLY A 197 -22.20 -23.45 6.34
CA GLY A 197 -21.92 -23.08 7.73
C GLY A 197 -20.74 -22.12 7.92
N LEU A 198 -19.85 -21.94 6.94
CA LEU A 198 -18.77 -20.96 7.06
C LEU A 198 -19.31 -19.54 6.91
N ARG A 199 -19.04 -18.66 7.87
CA ARG A 199 -19.38 -17.24 7.78
C ARG A 199 -18.13 -16.38 7.79
N ILE A 200 -18.17 -15.32 7.00
CA ILE A 200 -17.12 -14.30 7.00
C ILE A 200 -17.62 -13.13 7.84
N GLU A 201 -17.15 -13.05 9.08
CA GLU A 201 -17.43 -11.91 9.96
C GLU A 201 -16.23 -10.97 9.94
N PRO A 202 -16.31 -9.84 9.19
CA PRO A 202 -15.31 -8.81 9.32
C PRO A 202 -15.53 -8.12 10.68
N LYS A 203 -14.49 -8.09 11.52
CA LYS A 203 -14.50 -7.45 12.84
C LYS A 203 -13.55 -6.27 12.83
N LYS A 204 -14.04 -5.12 13.28
CA LYS A 204 -13.23 -3.93 13.51
C LYS A 204 -12.56 -4.09 14.86
N VAL A 205 -11.25 -4.34 14.88
CA VAL A 205 -10.46 -4.48 16.11
C VAL A 205 -9.42 -3.38 16.12
N LEU A 206 -9.51 -2.47 17.11
CA LEU A 206 -8.46 -1.51 17.45
C LEU A 206 -7.74 -0.94 16.21
N GLU A 207 -8.50 -0.26 15.35
CA GLU A 207 -8.01 0.45 14.14
C GLU A 207 -7.68 -0.41 12.90
N GLU A 208 -7.77 -1.74 12.99
CA GLU A 208 -7.62 -2.68 11.88
C GLU A 208 -8.92 -3.45 11.58
N VAL A 209 -9.15 -3.77 10.31
CA VAL A 209 -10.21 -4.70 9.90
C VAL A 209 -9.60 -6.09 9.88
N VAL A 210 -10.06 -6.95 10.78
CA VAL A 210 -9.66 -8.36 10.83
C VAL A 210 -10.81 -9.20 10.29
N VAL A 211 -10.51 -10.08 9.36
CA VAL A 211 -11.49 -11.03 8.82
C VAL A 211 -11.34 -12.33 9.61
N SER A 212 -12.38 -12.66 10.40
CA SER A 212 -12.46 -13.95 11.08
C SER A 212 -13.35 -14.90 10.30
N VAL A 213 -12.91 -16.14 10.17
CA VAL A 213 -13.67 -17.23 9.58
C VAL A 213 -14.18 -18.09 10.75
N SER A 214 -15.50 -18.21 10.87
CA SER A 214 -16.14 -19.07 11.87
C SER A 214 -16.97 -20.14 11.19
N HIS A 215 -17.09 -21.29 11.87
CA HIS A 215 -18.07 -22.32 11.52
C HIS A 215 -19.31 -22.08 12.38
N ALA A 216 -20.47 -21.97 11.74
CA ALA A 216 -21.78 -21.89 12.40
C ALA A 216 -22.18 -23.23 13.03
#